data_AF-A0AA39WPB1-F1
#
_entry.id   AF-A0AA39WPB1-F1
#
_cell.length_a   1.000
_cell.length_b   1.000
_cell.length_c   1.000
_cell.angle_alpha   90.00
_cell.angle_beta   90.00
_cell.angle_gamma   90.00
#
_symmetry.space_group_name_H-M   'P 1'
#
loop_
_entity.id
_entity.type
_entity.pdbx_description
1 polymer ?
#
loop_
_entity_poly.entity_id
_entity_poly.type
_entity_poly.pdbx_seq_one_letter_code
_entity_poly.pdbx_strand_id
1 'polypeptide(L)'
;MDWARDHRWMSRNDREKLFTYTSDQKFRQTTVISALDGQLPTQVILDSNAGRSQWLEEACPRPDSSRSGTIVILAGRDLGGETPRRTNDAPDDLNLGGLSIQISAVPNGPHDQHSNENPMDYNLLHRYRRGLRSLPFSADTFRHVMKSLFIHGDIARVISRADIPTFFVSEITMGDWPAHVIQLRTTNALGVDLAMSCTFFPHCNLTFAIVFGSTPTVDTEITKRITLASEDAAHPLLVAGIILELQRTRHAGIVENSIDKLEAQVLALDSFSTDMYDDQSETARKNIAKRNEWLDMAYLRNQLVGWNIQILRFIAAAESLNQTVFSTEILAATEVSPNRGGVEDSSAMKNTQYNLDWDAVESSDSRNYIEAEEAYNQSQGVTGRDRDTQALRERLHQTGSKFAARCREISDEYDNKIRDCKMRLEGMAMANQWANSETDTTIALEMKRDSRHMRSIALVTMIFLPSTFFATVFSMTFFNWLPDSSRSADPTETSKPAHNPESVVSSKVWICVVFTLLSAAATLLLWYYCIVYRDARARKLRAKNDSESKVA
;
A
#
# COMPACT_ATOMS: atom_id res chain seq x y z
N MET A 1 1.34 12.01 -31.46
CA MET A 1 1.90 11.32 -30.28
C MET A 1 2.81 12.31 -29.56
N ASP A 2 2.58 12.58 -28.27
CA ASP A 2 3.23 13.68 -27.52
C ASP A 2 4.63 13.35 -26.94
N TRP A 3 5.23 12.20 -27.27
CA TRP A 3 6.52 11.78 -26.70
C TRP A 3 7.75 12.43 -27.38
N ALA A 4 7.60 12.97 -28.59
CA ALA A 4 8.67 13.63 -29.37
C ALA A 4 8.83 15.12 -29.06
N ARG A 5 8.40 15.55 -27.86
CA ARG A 5 8.49 16.94 -27.44
C ARG A 5 9.86 17.16 -26.82
N ASP A 6 10.83 17.62 -27.60
CA ASP A 6 12.10 18.22 -27.12
C ASP A 6 11.83 19.58 -26.43
N HIS A 7 10.76 19.66 -25.64
CA HIS A 7 10.29 20.90 -25.03
C HIS A 7 11.15 21.21 -23.81
N ARG A 8 12.31 21.80 -24.08
CA ARG A 8 13.19 22.41 -23.05
C ARG A 8 12.39 23.24 -22.04
N TRP A 9 11.31 23.88 -22.50
CA TRP A 9 10.41 24.70 -21.69
C TRP A 9 8.97 24.19 -21.68
N MET A 10 8.31 24.32 -20.53
CA MET A 10 6.89 24.01 -20.40
C MET A 10 6.02 24.92 -21.29
N SER A 11 5.06 24.33 -22.00
CA SER A 11 4.12 25.06 -22.85
C SER A 11 3.24 26.01 -22.03
N ARG A 12 2.84 27.13 -22.64
CA ARG A 12 1.88 28.09 -22.05
C ARG A 12 0.56 27.39 -21.67
N ASN A 13 0.08 26.50 -22.52
CA ASN A 13 -1.15 25.74 -22.28
C ASN A 13 -1.04 24.83 -21.04
N ASP A 14 0.13 24.23 -20.82
CA ASP A 14 0.35 23.35 -19.68
C ASP A 14 0.44 24.18 -18.39
N ARG A 15 1.07 25.36 -18.43
CA ARG A 15 1.09 26.29 -17.31
C ARG A 15 -0.31 26.73 -16.89
N GLU A 16 -1.13 27.16 -17.84
CA GLU A 16 -2.47 27.70 -17.57
C GLU A 16 -3.48 26.63 -17.15
N LYS A 17 -3.35 25.39 -17.65
CA LYS A 17 -4.28 24.29 -17.31
C LYS A 17 -3.88 23.51 -16.07
N LEU A 18 -2.58 23.35 -15.81
CA LEU A 18 -2.10 22.48 -14.75
C LEU A 18 -1.99 23.21 -13.41
N PHE A 19 -1.57 24.47 -13.41
CA PHE A 19 -1.29 25.22 -12.19
C PHE A 19 -2.35 26.26 -11.89
N THR A 20 -2.64 26.43 -10.60
CA THR A 20 -3.44 27.53 -10.08
C THR A 20 -2.50 28.53 -9.43
N TYR A 21 -2.66 29.80 -9.80
CA TYR A 21 -1.81 30.88 -9.33
C TYR A 21 -2.55 31.70 -8.28
N THR A 22 -1.85 32.08 -7.21
CA THR A 22 -2.44 32.91 -6.16
C THR A 22 -2.49 34.37 -6.62
N SER A 23 -3.67 35.01 -6.59
CA SER A 23 -3.84 36.42 -6.99
C SER A 23 -3.31 37.40 -5.92
N ASP A 24 -2.95 38.61 -6.36
CA ASP A 24 -2.09 39.63 -5.73
C ASP A 24 -2.26 40.03 -4.24
N GLN A 25 -3.21 39.49 -3.47
CA GLN A 25 -3.53 39.99 -2.12
C GLN A 25 -3.23 39.03 -0.97
N LYS A 26 -2.78 37.79 -1.22
CA LYS A 26 -2.37 36.83 -0.19
C LYS A 26 -1.03 36.17 -0.55
N PHE A 27 -0.02 36.98 -0.84
CA PHE A 27 1.30 36.44 -1.20
C PHE A 27 1.92 35.69 -0.03
N ARG A 28 2.28 34.43 -0.32
CA ARG A 28 2.85 33.51 0.65
C ARG A 28 4.37 33.52 0.54
N GLN A 29 5.03 33.41 1.67
CA GLN A 29 6.48 33.40 1.77
C GLN A 29 7.05 32.28 0.89
N THR A 30 7.99 32.62 0.01
CA THR A 30 8.77 31.65 -0.74
C THR A 30 10.15 31.59 -0.12
N THR A 31 10.56 30.42 0.35
CA THR A 31 11.89 30.24 0.92
C THR A 31 12.86 29.88 -0.18
N VAL A 32 13.95 30.63 -0.28
CA VAL A 32 15.09 30.33 -1.15
C VAL A 32 16.27 29.97 -0.28
N ILE A 33 16.91 28.85 -0.60
CA ILE A 33 18.09 28.36 0.10
C ILE A 33 19.22 28.34 -0.91
N SER A 34 20.33 29.00 -0.59
CA SER A 34 21.53 29.05 -1.42
C SER A 34 22.76 28.57 -0.64
N ALA A 35 23.35 27.48 -1.12
CA ALA A 35 24.63 26.96 -0.66
C ALA A 35 25.62 27.11 -1.83
N LEU A 36 26.31 28.25 -1.89
CA LEU A 36 27.16 28.63 -3.03
C LEU A 36 28.62 28.72 -2.60
N ASP A 37 29.51 28.35 -3.51
CA ASP A 37 30.97 28.53 -3.40
C ASP A 37 31.57 27.90 -2.12
N GLY A 38 30.97 26.81 -1.63
CA GLY A 38 31.38 26.14 -0.39
C GLY A 38 31.08 26.93 0.90
N GLN A 39 30.31 28.01 0.82
CA GLN A 39 29.85 28.76 1.98
C GLN A 39 28.68 28.06 2.69
N LEU A 40 28.50 28.40 3.96
CA LEU A 40 27.35 27.94 4.74
C LEU A 40 26.04 28.31 4.03
N PRO A 41 25.06 27.39 4.00
CA PRO A 41 23.77 27.65 3.35
C PRO A 41 23.08 28.88 3.95
N THR A 42 22.67 29.79 3.07
CA THR A 42 21.94 31.01 3.41
C THR A 42 20.48 30.86 3.04
N GLN A 43 19.59 31.34 3.91
CA GLN A 43 18.15 31.30 3.70
C GLN A 43 17.63 32.72 3.47
N VAL A 44 16.88 32.91 2.38
CA VAL A 44 16.20 34.17 2.06
C VAL A 44 14.71 33.88 1.93
N ILE A 45 13.91 34.63 2.68
CA ILE A 45 12.44 34.52 2.63
C ILE A 45 11.91 35.65 1.74
N LEU A 46 11.21 35.29 0.67
CA LEU A 46 10.69 36.20 -0.34
C LEU A 46 9.17 36.32 -0.24
N ASP A 47 8.71 37.46 0.26
CA ASP A 47 7.30 37.70 0.57
C ASP A 47 6.53 38.33 -0.61
N SER A 48 7.21 39.06 -1.51
CA SER A 48 6.58 39.80 -2.61
C SER A 48 7.01 39.29 -3.99
N ASN A 49 6.15 39.42 -5.00
CA ASN A 49 6.51 39.10 -6.40
C ASN A 49 7.63 40.00 -6.91
N ALA A 50 7.65 41.28 -6.54
CA ALA A 50 8.71 42.21 -6.90
C ALA A 50 10.05 41.77 -6.31
N GLY A 51 10.07 41.38 -5.04
CA GLY A 51 11.27 40.84 -4.39
C GLY A 51 11.75 39.52 -5.01
N ARG A 52 10.82 38.66 -5.46
CA ARG A 52 11.15 37.44 -6.22
C ARG A 52 11.79 37.76 -7.56
N SER A 53 11.19 38.66 -8.35
CA SER A 53 11.75 39.07 -9.63
C SER A 53 13.11 39.75 -9.48
N GLN A 54 13.25 40.64 -8.50
CA GLN A 54 14.52 41.30 -8.19
C GLN A 54 15.60 40.27 -7.82
N TRP A 55 15.30 39.33 -6.93
CA TRP A 55 16.25 38.29 -6.55
C TRP A 55 16.66 37.41 -7.76
N LEU A 56 15.70 37.05 -8.63
CA LEU A 56 15.97 36.27 -9.84
C LEU A 56 16.87 37.01 -10.85
N GLU A 57 16.82 38.33 -10.88
CA GLU A 57 17.61 39.16 -11.80
C GLU A 57 18.99 39.53 -11.24
N GLU A 58 19.07 39.86 -9.95
CA GLU A 58 20.26 40.43 -9.33
C GLU A 58 21.11 39.40 -8.56
N ALA A 59 20.46 38.45 -7.88
CA ALA A 59 21.13 37.56 -6.91
C ALA A 59 21.23 36.09 -7.37
N CYS A 60 20.37 35.65 -8.29
CA CYS A 60 20.41 34.31 -8.83
C CYS A 60 21.63 34.12 -9.77
N PRO A 61 22.56 33.19 -9.47
CA PRO A 61 23.69 32.91 -10.34
C PRO A 61 23.23 32.32 -11.67
N ARG A 62 24.04 32.55 -12.70
CA ARG A 62 23.84 32.00 -14.04
C ARG A 62 24.81 30.84 -14.29
N PRO A 63 24.49 29.88 -15.18
CA PRO A 63 25.41 28.80 -15.54
C PRO A 63 26.72 29.27 -16.18
N ASP A 64 26.75 30.51 -16.67
CA ASP A 64 27.94 31.21 -17.21
C ASP A 64 28.78 31.89 -16.12
N SER A 65 28.24 32.02 -14.90
CA SER A 65 28.98 32.57 -13.76
C SER A 65 29.96 31.54 -13.20
N SER A 66 31.08 32.00 -12.64
CA SER A 66 32.09 31.13 -12.03
C SER A 66 31.68 30.56 -10.66
N ARG A 67 30.39 30.53 -10.35
CA ARG A 67 29.85 30.11 -9.05
C ARG A 67 29.41 28.65 -9.10
N SER A 68 29.69 27.91 -8.04
CA SER A 68 29.31 26.50 -7.89
C SER A 68 28.42 26.31 -6.66
N GLY A 69 27.67 25.21 -6.60
CA GLY A 69 26.84 24.85 -5.46
C GLY A 69 25.37 24.60 -5.81
N THR A 70 24.48 24.79 -4.83
CA THR A 70 23.08 24.40 -4.94
C THR A 70 22.13 25.52 -4.51
N ILE A 71 21.08 25.71 -5.30
CA ILE A 71 19.98 26.65 -5.04
C ILE A 71 18.68 25.89 -5.02
N VAL A 72 17.92 26.05 -3.95
CA VAL A 72 16.62 25.41 -3.77
C VAL A 72 15.56 26.46 -3.53
N ILE A 73 14.50 26.43 -4.34
CA ILE A 73 13.28 27.21 -4.11
C ILE A 73 12.21 26.29 -3.54
N LEU A 74 11.66 26.64 -2.39
CA LEU A 74 10.56 25.94 -1.75
C LEU A 74 9.23 26.64 -2.09
N ALA A 75 8.43 25.99 -2.93
CA ALA A 75 7.12 26.45 -3.35
C ALA A 75 6.03 25.77 -2.51
N GLY A 76 5.65 26.46 -1.43
CA GLY A 76 4.67 25.97 -0.48
C GLY A 76 3.26 25.78 -1.06
N ARG A 77 2.52 24.81 -0.52
CA ARG A 77 1.12 24.51 -0.90
C ARG A 77 0.12 25.51 -0.31
N ASP A 78 -1.05 25.59 -0.93
CA ASP A 78 -2.18 26.33 -0.35
C ASP A 78 -2.89 25.51 0.75
N LEU A 79 -2.56 25.78 2.02
CA LEU A 79 -3.23 25.20 3.19
C LEU A 79 -4.54 25.92 3.64
N GLY A 80 -4.96 26.99 2.96
CA GLY A 80 -6.18 27.71 3.30
C GLY A 80 -6.26 28.23 4.74
N GLY A 81 -5.51 29.30 5.07
CA GLY A 81 -5.88 30.21 6.16
C GLY A 81 -5.05 30.18 7.45
N GLU A 82 -4.10 29.28 7.65
CA GLU A 82 -3.17 29.38 8.78
C GLU A 82 -1.87 30.07 8.35
N THR A 83 -1.81 31.38 8.58
CA THR A 83 -0.52 32.08 8.66
C THR A 83 0.22 31.56 9.89
N PRO A 84 1.49 31.15 9.80
CA PRO A 84 2.26 30.84 10.99
C PRO A 84 2.40 32.12 11.82
N ARG A 85 1.83 32.15 13.03
CA ARG A 85 2.18 33.20 14.00
C ARG A 85 3.65 33.03 14.33
N ARG A 86 4.47 34.04 14.03
CA ARG A 86 5.82 34.20 14.58
C ARG A 86 5.73 34.10 16.11
N THR A 87 6.26 33.03 16.70
CA THR A 87 6.67 33.04 18.10
C THR A 87 8.14 33.42 18.12
N ASN A 88 8.43 34.60 18.68
CA ASN A 88 9.77 35.18 18.80
C ASN A 88 10.50 34.61 20.03
N ASP A 89 10.61 33.28 20.14
CA ASP A 89 11.34 32.68 21.26
C ASP A 89 12.61 31.99 20.71
N ALA A 90 13.74 32.34 21.33
CA ALA A 90 15.09 31.88 21.01
C ALA A 90 15.22 30.35 21.16
N PRO A 91 16.19 29.70 20.48
CA PRO A 91 16.34 28.26 20.55
C PRO A 91 17.03 27.88 21.87
N ASP A 92 16.28 27.26 22.79
CA ASP A 92 16.89 26.55 23.91
C ASP A 92 17.33 25.16 23.44
N ASP A 93 18.60 24.85 23.72
CA ASP A 93 19.23 23.56 23.54
C ASP A 93 18.49 22.45 24.33
N LEU A 94 18.25 21.29 23.69
CA LEU A 94 18.77 19.97 24.09
C LEU A 94 17.91 18.78 23.64
N ASN A 95 18.67 17.76 23.23
CA ASN A 95 18.45 16.31 23.36
C ASN A 95 17.73 15.53 22.24
N LEU A 96 18.60 14.82 21.52
CA LEU A 96 18.40 13.62 20.74
C LEU A 96 17.81 12.50 21.62
N GLY A 97 16.58 12.05 21.29
CA GLY A 97 15.98 10.86 21.91
C GLY A 97 14.45 10.91 21.90
N GLY A 98 13.83 10.15 21.01
CA GLY A 98 12.38 9.96 20.98
C GLY A 98 11.66 10.91 20.04
N LEU A 99 11.24 10.39 18.88
CA LEU A 99 10.30 11.05 17.98
C LEU A 99 8.96 11.22 18.70
N SER A 100 8.71 12.35 19.35
CA SER A 100 7.35 12.82 19.58
C SER A 100 6.94 13.63 18.36
N ILE A 101 6.33 12.94 17.39
CA ILE A 101 5.48 13.63 16.42
C ILE A 101 4.34 14.21 17.27
N GLN A 102 4.40 15.50 17.60
CA GLN A 102 3.16 16.23 17.85
C GLN A 102 2.40 16.23 16.54
N ILE A 103 1.61 15.18 16.34
CA ILE A 103 0.38 15.25 15.58
C ILE A 103 -0.34 16.40 16.26
N SER A 104 -0.47 17.55 15.60
CA SER A 104 -1.44 18.55 16.03
C SER A 104 -2.73 17.78 16.20
N ALA A 105 -3.11 17.60 17.46
CA ALA A 105 -4.32 16.94 17.82
C ALA A 105 -5.42 17.56 16.97
N VAL A 106 -6.19 16.71 16.29
CA VAL A 106 -7.59 17.04 16.03
C VAL A 106 -8.11 17.58 17.36
N PRO A 107 -8.71 18.79 17.41
CA PRO A 107 -9.04 19.40 18.68
C PRO A 107 -9.85 18.40 19.51
N ASN A 108 -9.29 18.00 20.65
CA ASN A 108 -10.01 17.21 21.63
C ASN A 108 -11.24 18.02 22.02
N GLY A 109 -12.40 17.58 21.53
CA GLY A 109 -13.69 18.06 22.00
C GLY A 109 -13.80 17.82 23.51
N PRO A 110 -14.56 18.65 24.23
CA PRO A 110 -14.71 18.49 25.66
C PRO A 110 -15.35 17.13 25.95
N HIS A 111 -14.90 16.57 27.05
CA HIS A 111 -15.39 15.33 27.64
C HIS A 111 -16.87 15.51 28.00
N ASP A 112 -17.79 15.09 27.13
CA ASP A 112 -19.21 14.98 27.44
C ASP A 112 -19.81 13.75 26.73
N GLN A 113 -20.60 13.01 27.51
CA GLN A 113 -21.33 11.83 27.08
C GLN A 113 -22.33 12.20 25.97
N HIS A 114 -22.45 11.31 24.97
CA HIS A 114 -23.35 11.39 23.81
C HIS A 114 -23.08 12.53 22.81
N SER A 115 -22.45 12.22 21.67
CA SER A 115 -22.88 12.77 20.36
C SER A 115 -22.15 12.14 19.17
N ASN A 116 -22.93 11.92 18.10
CA ASN A 116 -22.60 11.50 16.74
C ASN A 116 -21.15 11.69 16.27
N GLU A 117 -20.56 10.61 15.74
CA GLU A 117 -19.43 10.65 14.83
C GLU A 117 -19.78 11.51 13.60
N ASN A 118 -19.13 12.67 13.47
CA ASN A 118 -19.16 13.42 12.21
C ASN A 118 -18.29 12.69 11.17
N PRO A 119 -18.77 12.50 9.93
CA PRO A 119 -17.97 11.88 8.89
C PRO A 119 -16.76 12.76 8.54
N MET A 120 -15.59 12.14 8.38
CA MET A 120 -14.35 12.73 7.84
C MET A 120 -14.60 13.88 6.86
N ASP A 121 -14.04 15.06 7.11
CA ASP A 121 -14.21 16.24 6.25
C ASP A 121 -13.51 16.01 4.90
N TYR A 122 -14.24 15.43 3.94
CA TYR A 122 -13.81 15.14 2.58
C TYR A 122 -13.21 16.37 1.87
N ASN A 123 -13.57 17.59 2.28
CA ASN A 123 -13.08 18.83 1.70
C ASN A 123 -11.61 19.13 2.06
N LEU A 124 -11.15 18.72 3.23
CA LEU A 124 -9.74 18.84 3.63
C LEU A 124 -8.88 17.88 2.81
N LEU A 125 -9.28 16.61 2.72
CA LEU A 125 -8.58 15.61 1.89
C LEU A 125 -8.52 16.01 0.40
N HIS A 126 -9.60 16.58 -0.15
CA HIS A 126 -9.59 17.11 -1.52
C HIS A 126 -8.66 18.31 -1.71
N ARG A 127 -8.57 19.20 -0.73
CA ARG A 127 -7.61 20.33 -0.75
C ARG A 127 -6.17 19.84 -0.68
N TYR A 128 -5.86 18.89 0.20
CA TYR A 128 -4.52 18.29 0.27
C TYR A 128 -4.14 17.56 -1.03
N ARG A 129 -5.09 16.90 -1.70
CA ARG A 129 -4.88 16.21 -2.98
C ARG A 129 -4.63 17.14 -4.17
N ARG A 130 -5.03 18.42 -4.11
CA ARG A 130 -4.80 19.42 -5.18
C ARG A 130 -3.74 20.47 -4.82
N GLY A 131 -3.23 20.46 -3.59
CA GLY A 131 -2.30 21.46 -3.07
C GLY A 131 -1.01 21.60 -3.88
N LEU A 132 -0.52 20.53 -4.51
CA LEU A 132 0.68 20.56 -5.36
C LEU A 132 0.55 21.46 -6.60
N ARG A 133 -0.68 21.62 -7.13
CA ARG A 133 -0.95 22.44 -8.32
C ARG A 133 -1.12 23.92 -7.99
N SER A 134 -1.26 24.26 -6.71
CA SER A 134 -1.38 25.64 -6.27
C SER A 134 0.00 26.22 -6.01
N LEU A 135 0.37 27.27 -6.75
CA LEU A 135 1.67 27.91 -6.64
C LEU A 135 1.60 29.22 -5.87
N PRO A 136 2.63 29.56 -5.08
CA PRO A 136 2.75 30.84 -4.38
C PRO A 136 3.20 31.99 -5.30
N PHE A 137 3.16 31.79 -6.62
CA PHE A 137 3.64 32.72 -7.64
C PHE A 137 2.48 33.27 -8.48
N SER A 138 2.69 34.45 -9.07
CA SER A 138 1.93 34.84 -10.26
C SER A 138 2.34 33.98 -11.46
N ALA A 139 1.50 33.91 -12.49
CA ALA A 139 1.81 33.19 -13.72
C ALA A 139 3.09 33.73 -14.39
N ASP A 140 3.31 35.04 -14.35
CA ASP A 140 4.52 35.68 -14.89
C ASP A 140 5.75 35.41 -14.04
N THR A 141 5.66 35.53 -12.71
CA THR A 141 6.79 35.22 -11.83
C THR A 141 7.19 33.76 -11.98
N PHE A 142 6.23 32.83 -12.03
CA PHE A 142 6.54 31.41 -12.25
C PHE A 142 7.22 31.17 -13.61
N ARG A 143 6.79 31.86 -14.67
CA ARG A 143 7.45 31.82 -15.97
C ARG A 143 8.90 32.31 -15.90
N HIS A 144 9.19 33.35 -15.11
CA HIS A 144 10.55 33.83 -14.88
C HIS A 144 11.37 32.82 -14.07
N VAL A 145 10.82 32.28 -12.98
CA VAL A 145 11.45 31.20 -12.18
C VAL A 145 11.85 30.02 -13.05
N MET A 146 10.96 29.53 -13.91
CA MET A 146 11.29 28.42 -14.81
C MET A 146 12.47 28.72 -15.72
N LYS A 147 12.54 29.94 -16.27
CA LYS A 147 13.64 30.35 -17.15
C LYS A 147 14.95 30.51 -16.39
N SER A 148 14.93 31.15 -15.23
CA SER A 148 16.13 31.42 -14.44
C SER A 148 16.73 30.16 -13.83
N LEU A 149 15.89 29.20 -13.41
CA LEU A 149 16.32 27.92 -12.82
C LEU A 149 16.44 26.79 -13.84
N PHE A 150 16.23 27.05 -15.13
CA PHE A 150 16.28 26.05 -16.20
C PHE A 150 15.36 24.84 -15.96
N ILE A 151 14.15 25.08 -15.42
CA ILE A 151 13.19 24.01 -15.10
C ILE A 151 12.66 23.38 -16.38
N HIS A 152 12.87 22.07 -16.54
CA HIS A 152 12.41 21.31 -17.71
C HIS A 152 10.88 21.19 -17.78
N GLY A 153 10.33 21.15 -19.00
CA GLY A 153 8.90 21.03 -19.25
C GLY A 153 8.26 19.73 -18.74
N ASP A 154 9.05 18.65 -18.61
CA ASP A 154 8.57 17.34 -18.12
C ASP A 154 7.93 17.39 -16.73
N ILE A 155 8.29 18.37 -15.89
CA ILE A 155 7.68 18.53 -14.58
C ILE A 155 6.16 18.66 -14.68
N ALA A 156 5.62 19.21 -15.78
CA ALA A 156 4.18 19.26 -16.02
C ALA A 156 3.56 17.86 -16.13
N ARG A 157 4.21 16.96 -16.86
CA ARG A 157 3.79 15.56 -17.02
C ARG A 157 3.93 14.80 -15.69
N VAL A 158 4.97 15.08 -14.93
CA VAL A 158 5.18 14.50 -13.60
C VAL A 158 4.07 14.95 -12.64
N ILE A 159 3.75 16.25 -12.61
CA ILE A 159 2.69 16.84 -11.76
C ILE A 159 1.27 16.48 -12.26
N SER A 160 1.08 16.13 -13.53
CA SER A 160 -0.23 15.64 -14.00
C SER A 160 -0.54 14.22 -13.52
N ARG A 161 0.47 13.35 -13.37
CA ARG A 161 0.31 11.93 -12.97
C ARG A 161 0.37 11.76 -11.43
N ALA A 162 -0.76 11.93 -10.74
CA ALA A 162 -0.80 12.03 -9.27
C ALA A 162 -0.70 10.72 -8.50
N ASP A 163 -1.11 9.62 -9.11
CA ASP A 163 -1.30 8.37 -8.38
C ASP A 163 -0.07 7.46 -8.36
N ILE A 164 0.98 7.83 -9.11
CA ILE A 164 2.16 7.00 -9.31
C ILE A 164 3.41 7.81 -8.92
N PRO A 165 4.18 7.37 -7.90
CA PRO A 165 5.46 8.01 -7.62
C PRO A 165 6.40 7.85 -8.80
N THR A 166 7.18 8.88 -9.09
CA THR A 166 8.05 8.91 -10.26
C THR A 166 9.38 9.52 -9.90
N PHE A 167 10.46 8.83 -10.23
CA PHE A 167 11.83 9.34 -10.23
C PHE A 167 12.51 8.97 -11.55
N PHE A 168 13.22 9.93 -12.13
CA PHE A 168 14.12 9.70 -13.24
C PHE A 168 15.14 10.83 -13.37
N VAL A 169 16.24 10.50 -14.04
CA VAL A 169 17.28 11.45 -14.46
C VAL A 169 17.35 11.41 -15.98
N SER A 170 17.53 12.56 -16.61
CA SER A 170 17.66 12.68 -18.05
C SER A 170 18.77 13.66 -18.39
N GLU A 171 19.65 13.26 -19.28
CA GLU A 171 20.68 14.15 -19.84
C GLU A 171 20.07 14.93 -21.02
N ILE A 172 19.99 16.24 -20.88
CA ILE A 172 19.33 17.14 -21.84
C ILE A 172 20.18 18.39 -22.00
N THR A 173 20.19 18.98 -23.19
CA THR A 173 20.81 20.29 -23.42
C THR A 173 19.87 21.41 -22.97
N MET A 174 20.26 22.13 -21.91
CA MET A 174 19.52 23.23 -21.32
C MET A 174 20.18 24.57 -21.67
N GLY A 175 19.53 25.31 -22.57
CA GLY A 175 20.16 26.47 -23.21
C GLY A 175 21.27 26.00 -24.14
N ASP A 176 22.49 26.41 -23.85
CA ASP A 176 23.69 26.09 -24.63
C ASP A 176 24.57 25.01 -23.96
N TRP A 177 24.19 24.53 -22.78
CA TRP A 177 25.01 23.63 -21.95
C TRP A 177 24.35 22.26 -21.75
N PRO A 178 25.11 21.16 -21.69
CA PRO A 178 24.59 19.87 -21.26
C PRO A 178 24.22 19.91 -19.77
N ALA A 179 23.07 19.37 -19.42
CA ALA A 179 22.55 19.37 -18.06
C ALA A 179 21.87 18.04 -17.71
N HIS A 180 21.95 17.67 -16.44
CA HIS A 180 21.21 16.55 -15.88
C HIS A 180 19.93 17.06 -15.23
N VAL A 181 18.79 16.69 -15.79
CA VAL A 181 17.47 17.02 -15.27
C VAL A 181 16.99 15.87 -14.39
N ILE A 182 16.76 16.16 -13.13
CA ILE A 182 16.31 15.20 -12.12
C ILE A 182 14.88 15.56 -11.75
N GLN A 183 13.94 14.64 -11.96
CA GLN A 183 12.53 14.84 -11.67
C GLN A 183 12.09 13.83 -10.62
N LEU A 184 11.34 14.31 -9.62
CA LEU A 184 10.81 13.48 -8.55
C LEU A 184 9.37 13.86 -8.25
N ARG A 185 8.54 12.86 -7.98
CA ARG A 185 7.23 13.03 -7.39
C ARG A 185 6.90 11.89 -6.44
N THR A 186 6.36 12.26 -5.29
CA THR A 186 5.84 11.34 -4.29
C THR A 186 4.35 11.08 -4.53
N THR A 187 3.84 9.94 -4.07
CA THR A 187 2.44 9.57 -4.27
C THR A 187 1.47 10.51 -3.56
N ASN A 188 0.34 10.81 -4.19
CA ASN A 188 -0.78 11.55 -3.59
C ASN A 188 -1.76 10.63 -2.82
N ALA A 189 -1.58 9.32 -2.96
CA ALA A 189 -2.38 8.29 -2.30
C ALA A 189 -2.54 8.51 -0.79
N LEU A 190 -1.48 8.97 -0.14
CA LEU A 190 -1.35 9.01 1.31
C LEU A 190 -1.47 10.43 1.89
N GLY A 191 -1.95 11.40 1.09
CA GLY A 191 -1.99 12.83 1.42
C GLY A 191 -0.67 13.56 1.13
N VAL A 192 -0.60 14.88 1.34
CA VAL A 192 0.65 15.68 1.35
C VAL A 192 1.72 15.27 0.31
N ASP A 193 1.41 15.31 -0.99
CA ASP A 193 2.37 14.96 -2.05
C ASP A 193 3.39 16.08 -2.31
N LEU A 194 4.62 15.69 -2.66
CA LEU A 194 5.70 16.58 -3.05
C LEU A 194 6.12 16.26 -4.48
N ALA A 195 6.53 17.28 -5.21
CA ALA A 195 7.24 17.11 -6.47
C ALA A 195 8.48 17.99 -6.48
N MET A 196 9.49 17.60 -7.23
CA MET A 196 10.72 18.33 -7.35
C MET A 196 11.20 18.27 -8.78
N SER A 197 11.69 19.41 -9.27
CA SER A 197 12.49 19.50 -10.48
C SER A 197 13.85 20.04 -10.09
N CYS A 198 14.91 19.33 -10.48
CA CYS A 198 16.28 19.72 -10.27
C CYS A 198 17.02 19.69 -11.62
N THR A 199 17.92 20.65 -11.85
CA THR A 199 18.70 20.79 -13.07
C THR A 199 20.14 21.08 -12.66
N PHE A 200 21.01 20.14 -13.00
CA PHE A 200 22.43 20.16 -12.64
C PHE A 200 23.28 20.40 -13.87
N PHE A 201 24.20 21.35 -13.76
CA PHE A 201 25.16 21.72 -14.78
C PHE A 201 26.57 21.22 -14.40
N PRO A 202 27.07 20.14 -15.03
CA PRO A 202 28.36 19.55 -14.68
C PRO A 202 29.56 20.47 -14.90
N HIS A 203 29.50 21.39 -15.87
CA HIS A 203 30.63 22.25 -16.23
C HIS A 203 30.97 23.28 -15.15
N CYS A 204 29.97 23.75 -14.39
CA CYS A 204 30.13 24.73 -13.31
C CYS A 204 29.78 24.17 -11.92
N ASN A 205 29.39 22.88 -11.82
CA ASN A 205 28.89 22.25 -10.60
C ASN A 205 27.77 23.05 -9.93
N LEU A 206 26.82 23.55 -10.73
CA LEU A 206 25.69 24.35 -10.25
C LEU A 206 24.39 23.56 -10.37
N THR A 207 23.67 23.47 -9.26
CA THR A 207 22.40 22.76 -9.15
C THR A 207 21.28 23.74 -8.86
N PHE A 208 20.26 23.78 -9.71
CA PHE A 208 19.01 24.50 -9.46
C PHE A 208 17.90 23.51 -9.15
N ALA A 209 17.22 23.69 -8.02
CA ALA A 209 16.09 22.85 -7.64
C ALA A 209 14.89 23.69 -7.22
N ILE A 210 13.71 23.17 -7.51
CA ILE A 210 12.45 23.66 -6.99
C ILE A 210 11.67 22.50 -6.39
N VAL A 211 11.14 22.69 -5.18
CA VAL A 211 10.27 21.72 -4.50
C VAL A 211 8.86 22.30 -4.48
N PHE A 212 7.91 21.57 -5.04
CA PHE A 212 6.50 21.91 -5.10
C PHE A 212 5.72 21.25 -3.98
N GLY A 213 4.75 21.98 -3.46
CA GLY A 213 3.80 21.49 -2.48
C GLY A 213 4.38 21.34 -1.09
N SER A 214 5.46 22.05 -0.75
CA SER A 214 6.01 21.95 0.59
C SER A 214 5.04 22.51 1.64
N THR A 215 5.08 21.96 2.85
CA THR A 215 4.40 22.52 4.04
C THR A 215 5.45 23.26 4.87
N PRO A 216 5.05 24.18 5.78
CA PRO A 216 6.03 24.86 6.64
C PRO A 216 6.92 23.89 7.42
N THR A 217 6.36 22.75 7.87
CA THR A 217 7.11 21.67 8.54
C THR A 217 8.13 20.98 7.62
N VAL A 218 7.78 20.77 6.35
CA VAL A 218 8.70 20.21 5.35
C VAL A 218 9.77 21.24 5.00
N ASP A 219 9.41 22.53 4.91
CA ASP A 219 10.36 23.61 4.62
C ASP A 219 11.45 23.71 5.68
N THR A 220 11.07 23.65 6.96
CA THR A 220 12.02 23.68 8.08
C THR A 220 12.95 22.48 8.04
N GLU A 221 12.44 21.28 7.73
CA GLU A 221 13.25 20.06 7.73
C GLU A 221 14.18 19.99 6.51
N ILE A 222 13.73 20.45 5.34
CA ILE A 222 14.58 20.60 4.16
C ILE A 222 15.69 21.62 4.43
N THR A 223 15.34 22.78 4.99
CA THR A 223 16.32 23.83 5.32
C THR A 223 17.35 23.30 6.30
N LYS A 224 16.90 22.69 7.40
CA LYS A 224 17.77 22.09 8.42
C LYS A 224 18.75 21.09 7.81
N ARG A 225 18.27 20.17 6.97
CA ARG A 225 19.13 19.14 6.36
C ARG A 225 20.12 19.68 5.34
N ILE A 226 19.74 20.71 4.57
CA ILE A 226 20.68 21.38 3.67
C ILE A 226 21.76 22.10 4.48
N THR A 227 21.39 22.81 5.55
CA THR A 227 22.34 23.48 6.45
C THR A 227 23.32 22.48 7.09
N LEU A 228 22.83 21.32 7.53
CA LEU A 228 23.66 20.26 8.10
C LEU A 228 24.58 19.58 7.08
N ALA A 229 24.16 19.49 5.81
CA ALA A 229 24.96 18.89 4.76
C ALA A 229 26.21 19.72 4.41
N SER A 230 26.17 21.05 4.62
CA SER A 230 27.27 22.01 4.40
C SER A 230 28.06 21.76 3.11
N GLU A 231 29.14 20.97 3.17
CA GLU A 231 30.00 20.67 2.02
C GLU A 231 29.39 19.66 1.03
N ASP A 232 28.60 18.70 1.52
CA ASP A 232 27.86 17.74 0.68
C ASP A 232 26.67 18.41 -0.03
N ALA A 233 26.38 19.68 0.29
CA ALA A 233 25.23 20.39 -0.25
C ALA A 233 25.30 20.60 -1.78
N ALA A 234 26.49 20.51 -2.36
CA ALA A 234 26.72 20.65 -3.80
C ALA A 234 26.25 19.44 -4.63
N HIS A 235 25.99 18.29 -4.00
CA HIS A 235 25.62 17.07 -4.73
C HIS A 235 24.21 17.16 -5.33
N PRO A 236 24.00 16.85 -6.63
CA PRO A 236 22.73 17.08 -7.33
C PRO A 236 21.56 16.23 -6.82
N LEU A 237 21.85 15.07 -6.22
CA LEU A 237 20.83 14.19 -5.61
C LEU A 237 20.50 14.54 -4.15
N LEU A 238 21.15 15.54 -3.53
CA LEU A 238 20.93 15.88 -2.13
C LEU A 238 19.46 16.18 -1.81
N VAL A 239 18.85 17.10 -2.56
CA VAL A 239 17.44 17.51 -2.34
C VAL A 239 16.50 16.32 -2.56
N ALA A 240 16.81 15.49 -3.56
CA ALA A 240 16.07 14.28 -3.84
C ALA A 240 16.18 13.26 -2.69
N GLY A 241 17.37 13.13 -2.08
CA GLY A 241 17.64 12.33 -0.90
C GLY A 241 16.93 12.80 0.36
N ILE A 242 16.86 14.11 0.56
CA ILE A 242 16.10 14.69 1.66
C ILE A 242 14.62 14.30 1.52
N ILE A 243 14.05 14.44 0.32
CA ILE A 243 12.66 14.03 0.06
C ILE A 243 12.47 12.53 0.27
N LEU A 244 13.44 11.71 -0.14
CA LEU A 244 13.42 10.26 0.08
C LEU A 244 13.35 9.91 1.57
N GLU A 245 14.18 10.54 2.41
CA GLU A 245 14.17 10.32 3.85
C GLU A 245 12.89 10.83 4.52
N LEU A 246 12.37 11.98 4.11
CA LEU A 246 11.06 12.47 4.57
C LEU A 246 9.96 11.46 4.27
N GLN A 247 9.98 10.84 3.09
CA GLN A 247 9.01 9.81 2.71
C GLN A 247 9.21 8.50 3.46
N ARG A 248 10.45 8.11 3.76
CA ARG A 248 10.76 6.95 4.62
C ARG A 248 10.10 7.10 5.99
N THR A 249 10.37 8.19 6.71
CA THR A 249 9.78 8.44 8.04
C THR A 249 8.25 8.47 7.98
N ARG A 250 7.70 9.08 6.95
CA ARG A 250 6.25 9.17 6.76
C ARG A 250 5.61 7.80 6.50
N HIS A 251 6.15 7.02 5.57
CA HIS A 251 5.61 5.70 5.27
C HIS A 251 5.74 4.74 6.44
N ALA A 252 6.82 4.83 7.23
CA ALA A 252 7.00 4.02 8.43
C ALA A 252 5.81 4.16 9.40
N GLY A 253 5.43 5.39 9.76
CA GLY A 253 4.29 5.62 10.66
C GLY A 253 2.93 5.23 10.06
N ILE A 254 2.75 5.36 8.74
CA ILE A 254 1.52 4.91 8.08
C ILE A 254 1.39 3.39 8.11
N VAL A 255 2.50 2.68 7.87
CA VAL A 255 2.54 1.22 7.91
C VAL A 255 2.26 0.72 9.33
N GLU A 256 2.94 1.26 10.33
CA GLU A 256 2.73 0.91 11.75
C GLU A 256 1.26 1.11 12.16
N ASN A 257 0.69 2.28 11.87
CA ASN A 257 -0.73 2.54 12.18
C ASN A 257 -1.71 1.62 11.43
N SER A 258 -1.41 1.26 10.17
CA SER A 258 -2.26 0.36 9.39
C SER A 258 -2.18 -1.08 9.89
N ILE A 259 -1.00 -1.49 10.34
CA ILE A 259 -0.74 -2.77 10.98
C ILE A 259 -1.55 -2.90 12.27
N ASP A 260 -1.47 -1.91 13.16
CA ASP A 260 -2.15 -1.94 14.46
C ASP A 260 -3.68 -2.06 14.29
N LYS A 261 -4.25 -1.33 13.32
CA LYS A 261 -5.66 -1.43 12.97
C LYS A 261 -6.05 -2.82 12.49
N LEU A 262 -5.23 -3.41 11.63
CA LEU A 262 -5.52 -4.73 11.07
C LEU A 262 -5.39 -5.82 12.15
N GLU A 263 -4.39 -5.73 13.02
CA GLU A 263 -4.22 -6.65 14.16
C GLU A 263 -5.40 -6.55 15.14
N ALA A 264 -5.88 -5.35 15.44
CA ALA A 264 -7.09 -5.17 16.25
C ALA A 264 -8.33 -5.85 15.63
N GLN A 265 -8.47 -5.84 14.29
CA GLN A 265 -9.56 -6.53 13.60
C GLN A 265 -9.40 -8.06 13.62
N VAL A 266 -8.16 -8.56 13.53
CA VAL A 266 -7.87 -10.01 13.65
C VAL A 266 -8.18 -10.50 15.06
N LEU A 267 -7.78 -9.77 16.10
CA LEU A 267 -8.13 -10.11 17.49
C LEU A 267 -9.64 -10.09 17.73
N ALA A 268 -10.35 -9.15 17.10
CA ALA A 268 -11.80 -9.11 17.19
C ALA A 268 -12.46 -10.33 16.52
N LEU A 269 -11.86 -10.95 15.49
CA LEU A 269 -12.42 -12.14 14.84
C LEU A 269 -12.51 -13.35 15.78
N ASP A 270 -11.55 -13.52 16.69
CA ASP A 270 -11.55 -14.62 17.66
C ASP A 270 -12.68 -14.49 18.70
N SER A 271 -13.13 -13.27 19.02
CA SER A 271 -14.18 -13.04 20.02
C SER A 271 -15.61 -13.22 19.50
N PHE A 272 -15.83 -13.25 18.18
CA PHE A 272 -17.17 -13.37 17.56
C PHE A 272 -17.81 -14.76 17.67
N SER A 273 -17.10 -15.76 18.19
CA SER A 273 -17.63 -17.12 18.35
C SER A 273 -18.74 -17.25 19.40
N THR A 274 -19.07 -16.18 20.16
CA THR A 274 -19.92 -16.29 21.37
C THR A 274 -21.30 -15.61 21.30
N ASP A 275 -21.55 -14.65 20.39
CA ASP A 275 -22.78 -13.83 20.47
C ASP A 275 -23.84 -14.19 19.41
N MET A 276 -24.80 -15.03 19.81
CA MET A 276 -25.94 -15.49 19.00
C MET A 276 -27.09 -14.46 18.81
N TYR A 277 -26.91 -13.20 19.22
CA TYR A 277 -27.97 -12.17 19.18
C TYR A 277 -27.50 -10.82 18.58
N ASP A 278 -26.60 -10.83 17.60
CA ASP A 278 -26.16 -9.58 16.92
C ASP A 278 -27.20 -9.12 15.89
N ASP A 279 -27.53 -7.82 15.89
CA ASP A 279 -28.39 -7.20 14.89
C ASP A 279 -27.74 -7.33 13.50
N GLN A 280 -28.48 -7.84 12.52
CA GLN A 280 -27.98 -8.11 11.16
C GLN A 280 -27.38 -6.85 10.51
N SER A 281 -27.82 -5.66 10.93
CA SER A 281 -27.27 -4.39 10.48
C SER A 281 -25.87 -4.09 11.05
N GLU A 282 -25.60 -4.46 12.30
CA GLU A 282 -24.30 -4.26 12.95
C GLU A 282 -23.25 -5.23 12.41
N THR A 283 -23.60 -6.50 12.22
CA THR A 283 -22.70 -7.50 11.64
C THR A 283 -22.28 -7.13 10.21
N ALA A 284 -23.22 -6.58 9.42
CA ALA A 284 -22.92 -6.09 8.07
C ALA A 284 -21.94 -4.89 8.10
N ARG A 285 -22.13 -3.93 9.02
CA ARG A 285 -21.21 -2.80 9.20
C ARG A 285 -19.80 -3.26 9.59
N LYS A 286 -19.70 -4.19 10.54
CA LYS A 286 -18.44 -4.78 11.00
C LYS A 286 -17.70 -5.47 9.84
N ASN A 287 -18.42 -6.23 9.00
CA ASN A 287 -17.84 -6.90 7.84
C ASN A 287 -17.35 -5.92 6.75
N ILE A 288 -18.07 -4.82 6.54
CA ILE A 288 -17.64 -3.75 5.61
C ILE A 288 -16.36 -3.08 6.14
N ALA A 289 -16.29 -2.77 7.44
CA ALA A 289 -15.11 -2.18 8.06
C ALA A 289 -13.87 -3.08 7.93
N LYS A 290 -14.02 -4.39 8.25
CA LYS A 290 -12.96 -5.40 8.07
C LYS A 290 -12.43 -5.43 6.63
N ARG A 291 -13.34 -5.44 5.66
CA ARG A 291 -12.97 -5.44 4.23
C ARG A 291 -12.25 -4.16 3.83
N ASN A 292 -12.67 -3.01 4.33
CA ASN A 292 -12.05 -1.73 4.01
C ASN A 292 -10.62 -1.67 4.55
N GLU A 293 -10.39 -2.05 5.80
CA GLU A 293 -9.05 -2.07 6.41
C GLU A 293 -8.10 -3.04 5.66
N TRP A 294 -8.61 -4.21 5.24
CA TRP A 294 -7.85 -5.15 4.40
C TRP A 294 -7.49 -4.55 3.03
N LEU A 295 -8.44 -3.87 2.38
CA LEU A 295 -8.21 -3.20 1.10
C LEU A 295 -7.21 -2.05 1.23
N ASP A 296 -7.29 -1.27 2.31
CA ASP A 296 -6.39 -0.17 2.60
C ASP A 296 -4.96 -0.68 2.83
N MET A 297 -4.80 -1.77 3.57
CA MET A 297 -3.50 -2.43 3.76
C MET A 297 -2.93 -2.98 2.44
N ALA A 298 -3.77 -3.57 1.58
CA ALA A 298 -3.35 -4.06 0.27
C ALA A 298 -2.93 -2.91 -0.66
N TYR A 299 -3.66 -1.79 -0.63
CA TYR A 299 -3.33 -0.60 -1.39
C TYR A 299 -2.02 0.02 -0.90
N LEU A 300 -1.82 0.15 0.41
CA LEU A 300 -0.59 0.63 1.01
C LEU A 300 0.61 -0.23 0.57
N ARG A 301 0.49 -1.56 0.65
CA ARG A 301 1.54 -2.47 0.16
C ARG A 301 1.93 -2.19 -1.29
N ASN A 302 0.94 -1.98 -2.17
CA ASN A 302 1.21 -1.68 -3.58
C ASN A 302 1.91 -0.32 -3.77
N GLN A 303 1.56 0.68 -2.95
CA GLN A 303 2.26 1.98 -2.95
C GLN A 303 3.71 1.85 -2.50
N LEU A 304 3.99 1.05 -1.46
CA LEU A 304 5.35 0.78 -0.99
C LEU A 304 6.19 0.08 -2.06
N VAL A 305 5.62 -0.92 -2.74
CA VAL A 305 6.29 -1.60 -3.88
C VAL A 305 6.60 -0.59 -4.98
N GLY A 306 5.64 0.26 -5.34
CA GLY A 306 5.83 1.30 -6.34
C GLY A 306 6.94 2.30 -5.98
N TRP A 307 7.02 2.68 -4.70
CA TRP A 307 8.09 3.54 -4.19
C TRP A 307 9.44 2.83 -4.15
N ASN A 308 9.49 1.55 -3.76
CA ASN A 308 10.74 0.80 -3.73
C ASN A 308 11.39 0.69 -5.11
N ILE A 309 10.57 0.51 -6.16
CA ILE A 309 11.02 0.58 -7.55
C ILE A 309 11.66 1.94 -7.87
N GLN A 310 11.13 3.05 -7.33
CA GLN A 310 11.76 4.36 -7.50
C GLN A 310 13.09 4.45 -6.74
N ILE A 311 13.18 3.91 -5.52
CA ILE A 311 14.44 3.87 -4.74
C ILE A 311 15.55 3.14 -5.52
N LEU A 312 15.25 2.02 -6.17
CA LEU A 312 16.21 1.33 -7.04
C LEU A 312 16.69 2.23 -8.19
N ARG A 313 15.83 3.10 -8.73
CA ARG A 313 16.24 4.10 -9.72
C ARG A 313 17.10 5.21 -9.13
N PHE A 314 16.90 5.60 -7.87
CA PHE A 314 17.80 6.53 -7.17
C PHE A 314 19.21 5.96 -7.06
N ILE A 315 19.33 4.66 -6.72
CA ILE A 315 20.62 3.97 -6.66
C ILE A 315 21.30 3.99 -8.03
N ALA A 316 20.58 3.55 -9.07
CA ALA A 316 21.11 3.54 -10.44
C ALA A 316 21.52 4.95 -10.93
N ALA A 317 20.76 5.99 -10.56
CA ALA A 317 21.09 7.36 -10.91
C ALA A 317 22.35 7.86 -10.19
N ALA A 318 22.54 7.51 -8.91
CA ALA A 318 23.73 7.87 -8.16
C ALA A 318 24.99 7.17 -8.71
N GLU A 319 24.88 5.88 -9.00
CA GLU A 319 25.95 5.10 -9.63
C GLU A 319 26.30 5.64 -11.02
N SER A 320 25.27 5.96 -11.84
CA SER A 320 25.46 6.56 -13.16
C SER A 320 26.17 7.90 -13.09
N LEU A 321 25.79 8.80 -12.17
CA LEU A 321 26.47 10.10 -12.00
C LEU A 321 27.91 9.93 -11.52
N ASN A 322 28.17 8.98 -10.62
CA ASN A 322 29.51 8.67 -10.16
C ASN A 322 30.42 8.15 -11.29
N GLN A 323 29.88 7.29 -12.16
CA GLN A 323 30.63 6.68 -13.25
C GLN A 323 30.82 7.59 -14.47
N THR A 324 29.97 8.61 -14.66
CA THR A 324 29.99 9.47 -15.86
C THR A 324 30.49 10.89 -15.58
N VAL A 325 30.06 11.50 -14.48
CA VAL A 325 30.31 12.92 -14.18
C VAL A 325 31.38 13.11 -13.11
N PHE A 326 31.38 12.24 -12.10
CA PHE A 326 32.30 12.33 -10.96
C PHE A 326 33.43 11.31 -11.01
N SER A 327 33.65 10.66 -12.15
CA SER A 327 34.66 9.62 -12.33
C SER A 327 36.06 10.20 -12.16
N THR A 328 36.86 9.55 -11.34
CA THR A 328 38.25 9.91 -11.06
C THR A 328 39.21 9.39 -12.14
N GLU A 329 38.78 8.40 -12.94
CA GLU A 329 39.59 7.69 -13.94
C GLU A 329 39.87 8.48 -15.23
N ILE A 330 39.10 9.53 -15.54
CA ILE A 330 39.25 10.29 -16.80
C ILE A 330 40.62 10.97 -16.92
N LEU A 331 41.37 11.10 -15.81
CA LEU A 331 42.74 11.63 -15.82
C LEU A 331 43.83 10.58 -16.06
N ALA A 332 43.58 9.29 -15.82
CA ALA A 332 44.56 8.24 -16.11
C ALA A 332 44.65 7.91 -17.61
N ALA A 333 43.57 8.09 -18.35
CA ALA A 333 43.51 7.77 -19.79
C ALA A 333 43.98 8.91 -20.70
N THR A 334 44.13 10.15 -20.20
CA THR A 334 44.47 11.30 -21.03
C THR A 334 46.00 11.47 -21.24
N GLU A 335 46.84 10.65 -20.59
CA GLU A 335 48.30 10.65 -20.80
C GLU A 335 48.82 9.57 -21.78
N VAL A 336 47.95 8.85 -22.50
CA VAL A 336 48.38 7.97 -23.59
C VAL A 336 48.06 8.61 -24.93
N SER A 337 49.05 9.30 -25.50
CA SER A 337 49.05 9.78 -26.88
C SER A 337 48.71 8.64 -27.87
N PRO A 338 47.93 8.88 -28.93
CA PRO A 338 47.39 7.82 -29.77
C PRO A 338 48.46 7.34 -30.75
N ASN A 339 48.95 6.12 -30.58
CA ASN A 339 49.66 5.43 -31.66
C ASN A 339 48.75 4.40 -32.34
N ARG A 340 48.22 4.87 -33.46
CA ARG A 340 47.75 4.18 -34.67
C ARG A 340 48.00 2.66 -34.74
N GLY A 341 46.91 1.92 -34.97
CA GLY A 341 46.94 0.68 -35.77
C GLY A 341 46.09 -0.46 -35.20
N GLY A 342 45.03 -0.86 -35.92
CA GLY A 342 44.35 -2.13 -35.67
C GLY A 342 42.83 -2.02 -35.82
N VAL A 343 42.36 -2.25 -37.04
CA VAL A 343 40.97 -2.63 -37.33
C VAL A 343 40.69 -3.96 -36.64
N GLU A 344 39.59 -4.08 -35.91
CA GLU A 344 38.79 -5.31 -35.87
C GLU A 344 37.37 -5.05 -35.33
N ASP A 345 36.40 -5.42 -36.17
CA ASP A 345 34.98 -5.54 -35.85
C ASP A 345 34.75 -6.47 -34.65
N SER A 346 33.76 -6.16 -33.80
CA SER A 346 32.76 -7.16 -33.39
C SER A 346 31.68 -6.59 -32.47
N SER A 347 30.47 -6.60 -33.03
CA SER A 347 29.20 -6.73 -32.32
C SER A 347 29.22 -7.87 -31.29
N ALA A 348 29.01 -7.57 -30.01
CA ALA A 348 28.49 -8.54 -29.04
C ALA A 348 27.89 -7.84 -27.82
N MET A 349 26.62 -7.46 -27.92
CA MET A 349 25.76 -7.33 -26.75
C MET A 349 25.59 -8.73 -26.16
N LYS A 350 26.18 -9.00 -24.99
CA LYS A 350 25.85 -10.17 -24.18
C LYS A 350 25.47 -9.77 -22.77
N ASN A 351 24.20 -10.06 -22.53
CA ASN A 351 23.53 -10.32 -21.27
C ASN A 351 24.45 -11.08 -20.30
N THR A 352 24.78 -10.50 -19.15
CA THR A 352 25.48 -11.22 -18.08
C THR A 352 24.69 -11.12 -16.79
N GLN A 353 24.00 -12.23 -16.52
CA GLN A 353 23.42 -12.63 -15.26
C GLN A 353 24.52 -12.65 -14.18
N TYR A 354 24.35 -11.85 -13.13
CA TYR A 354 25.30 -11.77 -12.02
C TYR A 354 25.31 -13.07 -11.22
N ASN A 355 26.44 -13.77 -11.27
CA ASN A 355 26.94 -14.62 -10.20
C ASN A 355 28.16 -13.88 -9.63
N LEU A 356 28.09 -13.46 -8.37
CA LEU A 356 29.22 -12.90 -7.64
C LEU A 356 29.64 -13.90 -6.55
N ASP A 357 30.82 -14.46 -6.76
CA ASP A 357 31.60 -15.27 -5.81
C ASP A 357 32.43 -14.32 -4.94
N TRP A 358 32.42 -14.52 -3.62
CA TRP A 358 32.81 -13.52 -2.60
C TRP A 358 34.21 -13.73 -1.99
N ASP A 359 35.03 -14.68 -2.46
CA ASP A 359 36.19 -15.17 -1.68
C ASP A 359 37.59 -14.82 -2.24
N ALA A 360 37.76 -13.77 -3.05
CA ALA A 360 39.08 -13.45 -3.62
C ALA A 360 39.53 -12.00 -3.44
N VAL A 361 39.72 -11.57 -2.18
CA VAL A 361 40.59 -10.41 -1.86
C VAL A 361 41.41 -10.73 -0.64
N GLU A 362 42.57 -11.38 -0.83
CA GLU A 362 43.72 -11.17 0.04
C GLU A 362 45.02 -11.56 -0.68
N SER A 363 46.05 -10.74 -0.50
CA SER A 363 47.43 -10.82 -1.02
C SER A 363 47.74 -10.05 -2.32
N SER A 364 48.27 -8.83 -2.16
CA SER A 364 49.36 -8.31 -3.00
C SER A 364 50.10 -7.14 -2.31
N ASP A 365 51.42 -7.16 -2.43
CA ASP A 365 52.45 -6.49 -1.63
C ASP A 365 52.40 -4.95 -1.55
N SER A 366 52.60 -4.44 -0.33
CA SER A 366 52.69 -3.02 0.04
C SER A 366 53.99 -2.31 -0.38
N ARG A 367 54.84 -2.93 -1.21
CA ARG A 367 56.13 -2.36 -1.66
C ARG A 367 56.06 -1.59 -2.98
N ASN A 368 55.08 -1.87 -3.84
CA ASN A 368 54.92 -1.17 -5.13
C ASN A 368 54.23 0.20 -5.02
N TYR A 369 53.65 0.53 -3.86
CA TYR A 369 52.98 1.82 -3.65
C TYR A 369 53.97 2.99 -3.47
N ILE A 370 55.13 2.74 -2.85
CA ILE A 370 56.06 3.82 -2.46
C ILE A 370 56.89 4.32 -3.66
N GLU A 371 57.31 3.42 -4.57
CA GLU A 371 58.06 3.79 -5.78
C GLU A 371 57.20 4.52 -6.83
N ALA A 372 55.90 4.22 -6.89
CA ALA A 372 54.96 4.94 -7.76
C ALA A 372 54.66 6.36 -7.25
N GLU A 373 54.70 6.56 -5.93
CA GLU A 373 54.41 7.83 -5.27
C GLU A 373 55.58 8.83 -5.38
N GLU A 374 56.83 8.36 -5.40
CA GLU A 374 58.00 9.21 -5.64
C GLU A 374 58.13 9.64 -7.12
N ALA A 375 57.72 8.80 -8.07
CA ALA A 375 57.71 9.13 -9.49
C ALA A 375 56.58 10.13 -9.87
N TYR A 376 55.42 10.06 -9.20
CA TYR A 376 54.29 10.98 -9.41
C TYR A 376 54.57 12.41 -8.91
N ASN A 377 55.37 12.54 -7.84
CA ASN A 377 55.68 13.84 -7.25
C ASN A 377 56.69 14.68 -8.07
N GLN A 378 57.33 14.10 -9.09
CA GLN A 378 58.37 14.77 -9.88
C GLN A 378 57.86 15.46 -11.17
N SER A 379 56.57 15.35 -11.53
CA SER A 379 56.03 15.95 -12.77
C SER A 379 55.04 17.11 -12.58
N GLN A 380 54.68 17.51 -11.34
CA GLN A 380 53.61 18.49 -11.15
C GLN A 380 54.02 19.96 -11.33
N GLY A 381 53.75 20.48 -12.53
CA GLY A 381 53.42 21.88 -12.78
C GLY A 381 51.89 22.12 -12.82
N VAL A 382 51.13 21.60 -11.85
CA VAL A 382 49.66 21.72 -11.80
C VAL A 382 49.26 23.02 -11.12
N THR A 383 48.42 23.84 -11.77
CA THR A 383 47.95 25.11 -11.22
C THR A 383 47.00 24.90 -10.03
N GLY A 384 46.97 25.83 -9.06
CA GLY A 384 46.16 25.68 -7.84
C GLY A 384 44.66 25.47 -8.08
N ARG A 385 44.11 25.97 -9.20
CA ARG A 385 42.70 25.85 -9.57
C ARG A 385 42.29 24.42 -9.96
N ASP A 386 43.20 23.68 -10.59
CA ASP A 386 42.94 22.30 -11.01
C ASP A 386 42.84 21.36 -9.79
N ARG A 387 43.68 21.59 -8.77
CA ARG A 387 43.64 20.84 -7.50
C ARG A 387 42.31 20.99 -6.76
N ASP A 388 41.76 22.21 -6.69
CA ASP A 388 40.47 22.47 -6.03
C ASP A 388 39.30 21.79 -6.75
N THR A 389 39.32 21.80 -8.09
CA THR A 389 38.28 21.12 -8.89
C THR A 389 38.34 19.59 -8.77
N GLN A 390 39.54 19.03 -8.65
CA GLN A 390 39.74 17.60 -8.43
C GLN A 390 39.26 17.18 -7.03
N ALA A 391 39.59 17.96 -6.00
CA ALA A 391 39.13 17.72 -4.63
C ALA A 391 37.60 17.82 -4.49
N LEU A 392 36.96 18.74 -5.22
CA LEU A 392 35.49 18.82 -5.27
C LEU A 392 34.87 17.60 -5.96
N ARG A 393 35.43 17.14 -7.08
CA ARG A 393 34.94 15.94 -7.79
C ARG A 393 35.06 14.69 -6.93
N GLU A 394 36.19 14.49 -6.26
CA GLU A 394 36.41 13.37 -5.36
C GLU A 394 35.37 13.38 -4.22
N ARG A 395 35.12 14.55 -3.62
CA ARG A 395 34.08 14.70 -2.60
C ARG A 395 32.71 14.32 -3.16
N LEU A 396 32.31 14.85 -4.32
CA LEU A 396 31.03 14.53 -4.95
C LEU A 396 30.89 13.03 -5.28
N HIS A 397 31.97 12.38 -5.72
CA HIS A 397 32.01 10.94 -5.95
C HIS A 397 31.78 10.14 -4.66
N GLN A 398 32.43 10.54 -3.56
CA GLN A 398 32.22 9.95 -2.24
C GLN A 398 30.80 10.20 -1.72
N THR A 399 30.26 11.42 -1.87
CA THR A 399 28.88 11.77 -1.50
C THR A 399 27.88 10.93 -2.28
N GLY A 400 28.08 10.73 -3.59
CA GLY A 400 27.25 9.86 -4.42
C GLY A 400 27.30 8.39 -3.98
N SER A 401 28.47 7.92 -3.53
CA SER A 401 28.64 6.56 -3.01
C SER A 401 27.93 6.36 -1.68
N LYS A 402 28.05 7.33 -0.75
CA LYS A 402 27.29 7.37 0.52
C LYS A 402 25.79 7.42 0.27
N PHE A 403 25.36 8.23 -0.71
CA PHE A 403 23.96 8.34 -1.11
C PHE A 403 23.41 7.01 -1.63
N ALA A 404 24.14 6.33 -2.51
CA ALA A 404 23.74 5.02 -3.04
C ALA A 404 23.65 3.97 -1.93
N ALA A 405 24.65 3.92 -1.02
CA ALA A 405 24.63 3.04 0.14
C ALA A 405 23.39 3.29 1.02
N ARG A 406 23.10 4.56 1.34
CA ARG A 406 21.92 4.90 2.13
C ARG A 406 20.61 4.54 1.43
N CYS A 407 20.52 4.71 0.11
CA CYS A 407 19.33 4.28 -0.65
C CYS A 407 19.13 2.77 -0.62
N ARG A 408 20.21 1.96 -0.60
CA ARG A 408 20.12 0.50 -0.45
C ARG A 408 19.55 0.13 0.92
N GLU A 409 20.05 0.74 1.99
CA GLU A 409 19.49 0.54 3.34
C GLU A 409 17.99 0.87 3.41
N ILE A 410 17.58 1.99 2.79
CA ILE A 410 16.16 2.36 2.73
C ILE A 410 15.36 1.34 1.90
N SER A 411 15.91 0.85 0.78
CA SER A 411 15.27 -0.19 -0.02
C SER A 411 15.01 -1.45 0.82
N ASP A 412 16.01 -1.90 1.58
CA ASP A 412 15.90 -3.07 2.45
C ASP A 412 14.84 -2.85 3.56
N GLU A 413 14.78 -1.65 4.14
CA GLU A 413 13.73 -1.27 5.09
C GLU A 413 12.33 -1.38 4.46
N TYR A 414 12.17 -0.91 3.21
CA TYR A 414 10.91 -1.00 2.48
C TYR A 414 10.53 -2.45 2.16
N ASP A 415 11.49 -3.28 1.76
CA ASP A 415 11.24 -4.70 1.50
C ASP A 415 10.78 -5.44 2.77
N ASN A 416 11.35 -5.09 3.93
CA ASN A 416 10.87 -5.59 5.22
C ASN A 416 9.44 -5.13 5.51
N LYS A 417 9.12 -3.83 5.34
CA LYS A 417 7.76 -3.31 5.52
C LYS A 417 6.77 -3.94 4.54
N ILE A 418 7.14 -4.17 3.28
CA ILE A 418 6.30 -4.85 2.26
C ILE A 418 6.04 -6.30 2.67
N ARG A 419 7.05 -6.99 3.22
CA ARG A 419 6.91 -8.35 3.74
C ARG A 419 5.96 -8.39 4.94
N ASP A 420 6.07 -7.44 5.85
CA ASP A 420 5.18 -7.30 7.02
C ASP A 420 3.73 -7.08 6.61
N CYS A 421 3.50 -6.19 5.65
CA CYS A 421 2.19 -5.94 5.06
C CYS A 421 1.62 -7.23 4.45
N LYS A 422 2.44 -7.97 3.69
CA LYS A 422 2.05 -9.23 3.07
C LYS A 422 1.67 -10.28 4.11
N MET A 423 2.51 -10.47 5.13
CA MET A 423 2.28 -11.44 6.20
C MET A 423 0.94 -11.19 6.90
N ARG A 424 0.61 -9.92 7.18
CA ARG A 424 -0.63 -9.58 7.89
C ARG A 424 -1.88 -9.70 7.00
N LEU A 425 -1.77 -9.38 5.71
CA LEU A 425 -2.83 -9.64 4.74
C LEU A 425 -3.14 -11.13 4.62
N GLU A 426 -2.10 -11.97 4.58
CA GLU A 426 -2.22 -13.43 4.55
C GLU A 426 -2.74 -13.97 5.90
N GLY A 427 -2.26 -13.42 7.02
CA GLY A 427 -2.71 -13.74 8.38
C GLY A 427 -4.21 -13.49 8.58
N MET A 428 -4.72 -12.34 8.15
CA MET A 428 -6.16 -12.05 8.22
C MET A 428 -6.98 -12.98 7.31
N ALA A 429 -6.50 -13.27 6.10
CA ALA A 429 -7.17 -14.21 5.20
C ALA A 429 -7.25 -15.62 5.80
N MET A 430 -6.18 -16.09 6.45
CA MET A 430 -6.13 -17.36 7.16
C MET A 430 -7.07 -17.36 8.39
N ALA A 431 -7.05 -16.30 9.20
CA ALA A 431 -7.93 -16.16 10.37
C ALA A 431 -9.41 -16.21 9.96
N ASN A 432 -9.79 -15.51 8.89
CA ASN A 432 -11.15 -15.57 8.35
C ASN A 432 -11.53 -16.98 7.86
N GLN A 433 -10.61 -17.67 7.18
CA GLN A 433 -10.85 -19.04 6.73
C GLN A 433 -11.01 -20.02 7.90
N TRP A 434 -10.18 -19.89 8.93
CA TRP A 434 -10.27 -20.71 10.14
C TRP A 434 -11.56 -20.46 10.91
N ALA A 435 -11.92 -19.20 11.14
CA ALA A 435 -13.18 -18.85 11.81
C ALA A 435 -14.40 -19.41 11.05
N ASN A 436 -14.44 -19.26 9.73
CA ASN A 436 -15.54 -19.80 8.93
C ASN A 436 -15.57 -21.34 8.95
N SER A 437 -14.41 -22.00 8.84
CA SER A 437 -14.33 -23.47 8.92
C SER A 437 -14.84 -23.99 10.27
N GLU A 438 -14.53 -23.33 11.37
CA GLU A 438 -15.02 -23.72 12.70
C GLU A 438 -16.56 -23.60 12.76
N THR A 439 -17.11 -22.48 12.28
CA THR A 439 -18.57 -22.31 12.20
C THR A 439 -19.23 -23.38 11.31
N ASP A 440 -18.66 -23.69 10.15
CA ASP A 440 -19.18 -24.72 9.26
C ASP A 440 -19.17 -26.11 9.92
N THR A 441 -18.11 -26.44 10.68
CA THR A 441 -18.07 -27.71 11.42
C THR A 441 -19.08 -27.75 12.56
N THR A 442 -19.27 -26.64 13.27
CA THR A 442 -20.25 -26.53 14.35
C THR A 442 -21.67 -26.64 13.81
N ILE A 443 -21.98 -25.93 12.73
CA ILE A 443 -23.24 -26.03 11.99
C ILE A 443 -23.44 -27.46 11.49
N ALA A 444 -22.43 -28.10 10.90
CA ALA A 444 -22.54 -29.48 10.44
C ALA A 444 -22.81 -30.47 11.60
N LEU A 445 -22.19 -30.25 12.77
CA LEU A 445 -22.45 -31.03 13.98
C LEU A 445 -23.88 -30.81 14.51
N GLU A 446 -24.37 -29.58 14.51
CA GLU A 446 -25.73 -29.24 14.92
C GLU A 446 -26.77 -29.79 13.93
N MET A 447 -26.57 -29.62 12.62
CA MET A 447 -27.42 -30.21 11.57
C MET A 447 -27.44 -31.73 11.64
N LYS A 448 -26.34 -32.37 12.06
CA LYS A 448 -26.30 -33.82 12.29
C LYS A 448 -27.16 -34.23 13.49
N ARG A 449 -27.24 -33.40 14.54
CA ARG A 449 -28.16 -33.62 15.68
C ARG A 449 -29.60 -33.41 15.23
N ASP A 450 -29.88 -32.35 14.48
CA ASP A 450 -31.21 -32.07 13.93
C ASP A 450 -31.70 -33.21 13.01
N SER A 451 -30.81 -33.74 12.15
CA SER A 451 -31.08 -34.91 11.32
C SER A 451 -31.48 -36.15 12.12
N ARG A 452 -31.00 -36.31 13.37
CA ARG A 452 -31.42 -37.43 14.24
C ARG A 452 -32.83 -37.19 14.78
N HIS A 453 -33.16 -35.97 15.18
CA HIS A 453 -34.50 -35.62 15.62
C HIS A 453 -35.51 -35.79 14.49
N MET A 454 -35.18 -35.33 13.28
CA MET A 454 -35.99 -35.50 12.08
C MET A 454 -36.28 -36.98 11.78
N ARG A 455 -35.25 -37.85 11.88
CA ARG A 455 -35.42 -39.30 11.70
C ARG A 455 -36.30 -39.94 12.78
N SER A 456 -36.23 -39.45 14.01
CA SER A 456 -37.06 -39.94 15.12
C SER A 456 -38.55 -39.61 14.90
N ILE A 457 -38.86 -38.38 14.50
CA ILE A 457 -40.24 -37.95 14.22
C ILE A 457 -40.82 -38.74 13.04
N ALA A 458 -40.04 -38.92 11.97
CA ALA A 458 -40.46 -39.72 10.82
C ALA A 458 -40.78 -41.18 11.23
N LEU A 459 -39.97 -41.79 12.11
CA LEU A 459 -40.22 -43.14 12.63
C LEU A 459 -41.56 -43.20 13.39
N VAL A 460 -41.86 -42.20 14.22
CA VAL A 460 -43.15 -42.12 14.93
C VAL A 460 -44.30 -42.09 13.91
N THR A 461 -44.27 -41.19 12.93
CA THR A 461 -45.34 -41.11 11.92
C THR A 461 -45.52 -42.42 11.14
N MET A 462 -44.43 -43.14 10.89
CA MET A 462 -44.43 -44.40 10.14
C MET A 462 -45.10 -45.56 10.89
N ILE A 463 -45.10 -45.53 12.23
CA ILE A 463 -45.80 -46.49 13.08
C ILE A 463 -47.28 -46.10 13.21
N PHE A 464 -47.57 -44.81 13.35
CA PHE A 464 -48.93 -44.31 13.57
C PHE A 464 -49.80 -44.30 12.31
N LEU A 465 -49.23 -44.02 11.13
CA LEU A 465 -50.00 -43.85 9.89
C LEU A 465 -50.75 -45.13 9.46
N PRO A 466 -50.15 -46.35 9.51
CA PRO A 466 -50.88 -47.59 9.27
C PRO A 466 -51.99 -47.81 10.31
N SER A 467 -51.70 -47.53 11.59
CA SER A 467 -52.67 -47.67 12.68
C SER A 467 -53.89 -46.78 12.45
N THR A 468 -53.69 -45.50 12.12
CA THR A 468 -54.76 -44.54 11.84
C THR A 468 -55.54 -44.90 10.58
N PHE A 469 -54.87 -45.39 9.54
CA PHE A 469 -55.53 -45.85 8.31
C PHE A 469 -56.53 -46.98 8.60
N PHE A 470 -56.12 -48.01 9.36
CA PHE A 470 -57.01 -49.09 9.73
C PHE A 470 -58.11 -48.64 10.69
N ALA A 471 -57.79 -47.80 11.69
CA ALA A 471 -58.81 -47.22 12.56
C ALA A 471 -59.91 -46.49 11.75
N THR A 472 -59.53 -45.80 10.67
CA THR A 472 -60.46 -45.12 9.78
C THR A 472 -61.24 -46.08 8.89
N VAL A 473 -60.58 -47.04 8.24
CA VAL A 473 -61.22 -48.08 7.40
C VAL A 473 -62.26 -48.88 8.20
N PHE A 474 -61.98 -49.15 9.47
CA PHE A 474 -62.89 -49.87 10.36
C PHE A 474 -63.93 -48.96 11.05
N SER A 475 -63.73 -47.64 11.08
CA SER A 475 -64.72 -46.65 11.52
C SER A 475 -65.75 -46.34 10.43
N MET A 476 -65.36 -46.50 9.16
CA MET A 476 -66.32 -46.52 8.05
C MET A 476 -67.24 -47.73 8.21
N THR A 477 -68.55 -47.50 8.17
CA THR A 477 -69.65 -48.40 8.52
C THR A 477 -69.80 -49.65 7.63
N PHE A 478 -68.72 -50.11 6.98
CA PHE A 478 -68.69 -51.29 6.12
C PHE A 478 -68.72 -52.60 6.90
N PHE A 479 -68.36 -52.59 8.19
CA PHE A 479 -68.43 -53.76 9.07
C PHE A 479 -69.48 -53.56 10.18
N ASN A 480 -70.71 -53.97 9.92
CA ASN A 480 -71.70 -54.14 11.00
C ASN A 480 -71.31 -55.39 11.80
N TRP A 481 -70.68 -55.19 12.96
CA TRP A 481 -70.33 -56.26 13.89
C TRP A 481 -71.43 -56.62 14.90
N LEU A 482 -72.63 -56.07 14.71
CA LEU A 482 -73.82 -56.50 15.45
C LEU A 482 -74.12 -57.95 15.03
N PRO A 483 -74.36 -58.88 15.97
CA PRO A 483 -74.74 -60.24 15.63
C PRO A 483 -76.05 -60.19 14.82
N ASP A 484 -76.12 -60.92 13.70
CA ASP A 484 -77.35 -61.22 12.98
C ASP A 484 -78.24 -62.12 13.86
N SER A 485 -78.79 -61.60 14.95
CA SER A 485 -79.86 -62.25 15.71
C SER A 485 -81.22 -61.89 15.13
N SER A 486 -81.41 -62.04 13.80
CA SER A 486 -82.74 -61.97 13.20
C SER A 486 -82.78 -62.39 11.72
N ARG A 487 -82.44 -63.64 11.38
CA ARG A 487 -82.95 -64.21 10.11
C ARG A 487 -82.99 -65.74 10.02
N SER A 488 -83.84 -66.33 10.85
CA SER A 488 -84.71 -67.41 10.40
C SER A 488 -85.96 -67.38 11.28
N ALA A 489 -87.01 -66.81 10.73
CA ALA A 489 -88.34 -66.80 11.28
C ALA A 489 -88.87 -68.23 11.38
N ASP A 490 -89.24 -68.65 12.59
CA ASP A 490 -90.37 -69.55 12.81
C ASP A 490 -91.25 -68.89 13.89
N PRO A 491 -92.56 -68.66 13.67
CA PRO A 491 -93.36 -67.79 14.51
C PRO A 491 -94.18 -68.60 15.53
N THR A 492 -93.86 -68.45 16.82
CA THR A 492 -94.74 -68.57 18.01
C THR A 492 -93.79 -68.71 19.21
N GLU A 493 -93.87 -68.02 20.35
CA GLU A 493 -94.90 -67.20 20.98
C GLU A 493 -94.22 -66.44 22.16
N THR A 494 -94.69 -65.22 22.41
CA THR A 494 -94.98 -64.67 23.75
C THR A 494 -93.84 -64.38 24.77
N SER A 495 -93.48 -63.09 24.80
CA SER A 495 -93.48 -62.18 25.97
C SER A 495 -92.17 -61.80 26.70
N LYS A 496 -92.09 -60.47 26.89
CA LYS A 496 -91.45 -59.67 27.97
C LYS A 496 -90.10 -58.99 27.71
N PRO A 497 -89.88 -57.80 28.36
CA PRO A 497 -89.17 -56.68 27.74
C PRO A 497 -87.87 -56.25 28.45
N ALA A 498 -87.13 -55.39 27.75
CA ALA A 498 -86.18 -54.38 28.22
C ALA A 498 -84.86 -54.81 28.90
N HIS A 499 -83.73 -54.62 28.19
CA HIS A 499 -82.56 -53.92 28.74
C HIS A 499 -81.59 -53.47 27.62
N ASN A 500 -80.87 -52.38 27.90
CA ASN A 500 -79.93 -51.58 27.09
C ASN A 500 -79.19 -52.32 25.95
N PRO A 501 -78.90 -51.66 24.81
CA PRO A 501 -77.93 -52.19 23.86
C PRO A 501 -76.56 -52.17 24.53
N GLU A 502 -76.15 -53.30 25.12
CA GLU A 502 -74.76 -53.53 25.47
C GLU A 502 -73.93 -53.33 24.20
N SER A 503 -72.94 -52.45 24.26
CA SER A 503 -71.95 -52.30 23.21
C SER A 503 -71.13 -53.60 23.18
N VAL A 504 -71.63 -54.60 22.47
CA VAL A 504 -70.96 -55.89 22.34
C VAL A 504 -69.73 -55.68 21.47
N VAL A 505 -68.58 -55.59 22.13
CA VAL A 505 -67.27 -55.65 21.48
C VAL A 505 -67.18 -57.03 20.81
N SER A 506 -67.19 -57.04 19.48
CA SER A 506 -67.16 -58.26 18.69
C SER A 506 -66.02 -59.18 19.12
N SER A 507 -66.30 -60.48 19.29
CA SER A 507 -65.27 -61.51 19.58
C SER A 507 -64.13 -61.54 18.54
N LYS A 508 -64.32 -60.91 17.37
CA LYS A 508 -63.32 -60.81 16.28
C LYS A 508 -62.40 -59.59 16.35
N VAL A 509 -62.46 -58.76 17.39
CA VAL A 509 -61.56 -57.59 17.57
C VAL A 509 -60.08 -57.98 17.60
N TRP A 510 -59.75 -59.21 18.03
CA TRP A 510 -58.41 -59.80 17.90
C TRP A 510 -57.84 -59.68 16.49
N ILE A 511 -58.67 -59.85 15.45
CA ILE A 511 -58.22 -59.90 14.04
C ILE A 511 -57.72 -58.50 13.63
N CYS A 512 -58.38 -57.45 14.13
CA CYS A 512 -57.98 -56.06 13.90
C CYS A 512 -56.63 -55.76 14.53
N VAL A 513 -56.37 -56.25 15.75
CA VAL A 513 -55.09 -56.08 16.44
C VAL A 513 -53.97 -56.79 15.68
N VAL A 514 -54.21 -58.00 15.18
CA VAL A 514 -53.22 -58.76 14.41
C VAL A 514 -52.93 -58.08 13.07
N PHE A 515 -53.94 -57.62 12.34
CA PHE A 515 -53.74 -56.99 11.03
C PHE A 515 -53.03 -55.63 11.13
N THR A 516 -53.37 -54.84 12.14
CA THR A 516 -52.70 -53.55 12.41
C THR A 516 -51.23 -53.74 12.80
N LEU A 517 -50.93 -54.72 13.67
CA LEU A 517 -49.55 -55.09 14.01
C LEU A 517 -48.75 -55.59 12.82
N LEU A 518 -49.36 -56.43 11.98
CA LEU A 518 -48.69 -56.97 10.78
C LEU A 518 -48.40 -55.88 9.76
N SER A 519 -49.33 -54.96 9.56
CA SER A 519 -49.08 -53.82 8.67
C SER A 519 -48.03 -52.86 9.22
N ALA A 520 -48.00 -52.60 10.54
CA ALA A 520 -46.96 -51.77 11.15
C ALA A 520 -45.58 -52.44 11.08
N ALA A 521 -45.50 -53.76 11.24
CA ALA A 521 -44.27 -54.52 11.05
C ALA A 521 -43.79 -54.49 9.59
N ALA A 522 -44.71 -54.62 8.63
CA ALA A 522 -44.39 -54.57 7.20
C ALA A 522 -43.85 -53.20 6.78
N THR A 523 -44.44 -52.10 7.27
CA THR A 523 -43.91 -50.76 7.01
C THR A 523 -42.53 -50.62 7.64
N LEU A 524 -42.34 -50.95 8.92
CA LEU A 524 -41.03 -50.86 9.57
C LEU A 524 -39.94 -51.70 8.89
N LEU A 525 -40.26 -52.91 8.44
CA LEU A 525 -39.35 -53.77 7.70
C LEU A 525 -38.95 -53.16 6.35
N LEU A 526 -39.91 -52.60 5.61
CA LEU A 526 -39.64 -51.94 4.34
C LEU A 526 -38.72 -50.72 4.53
N TRP A 527 -38.91 -49.95 5.60
CA TRP A 527 -38.04 -48.81 5.92
C TRP A 527 -36.66 -49.22 6.37
N TYR A 528 -36.55 -50.23 7.25
CA TYR A 528 -35.26 -50.76 7.67
C TYR A 528 -34.47 -51.26 6.45
N TYR A 529 -35.14 -51.97 5.55
CA TYR A 529 -34.53 -52.45 4.31
C TYR A 529 -34.12 -51.30 3.37
N CYS A 530 -35.02 -50.34 3.13
CA CYS A 530 -34.77 -49.25 2.18
C CYS A 530 -33.79 -48.18 2.68
N ILE A 531 -33.76 -47.88 3.97
CA ILE A 531 -32.89 -46.84 4.53
C ILE A 531 -31.63 -47.46 5.11
N VAL A 532 -31.74 -48.42 6.04
CA VAL A 532 -30.57 -48.91 6.77
C VAL A 532 -29.74 -49.86 5.89
N TYR A 533 -30.40 -50.83 5.27
CA TYR A 533 -29.70 -51.88 4.52
C TYR A 533 -29.15 -51.38 3.17
N ARG A 534 -29.94 -50.61 2.40
CA ARG A 534 -29.46 -50.00 1.14
C ARG A 534 -28.35 -48.98 1.37
N ASP A 535 -28.46 -48.09 2.36
CA ASP A 535 -27.39 -47.10 2.62
C ASP A 535 -26.09 -47.78 3.10
N ALA A 536 -26.19 -48.82 3.94
CA ALA A 536 -25.02 -49.60 4.35
C ALA A 536 -24.32 -50.26 3.16
N ARG A 537 -25.08 -50.79 2.20
CA ARG A 537 -24.52 -51.39 0.98
C ARG A 537 -23.90 -50.34 0.05
N ALA A 538 -24.56 -49.19 -0.11
CA ALA A 538 -24.05 -48.08 -0.91
C ALA A 538 -22.74 -47.49 -0.34
N ARG A 539 -22.63 -47.36 0.99
CA ARG A 539 -21.39 -46.92 1.65
C ARG A 539 -20.23 -47.88 1.44
N LYS A 540 -20.48 -49.20 1.55
CA LYS A 540 -19.46 -50.23 1.29
C LYS A 540 -18.95 -50.21 -0.15
N LEU A 541 -19.83 -49.95 -1.12
CA LEU A 541 -19.45 -49.82 -2.53
C LEU A 541 -18.61 -48.57 -2.80
N ARG A 542 -18.97 -47.42 -2.20
CA ARG A 542 -18.18 -46.18 -2.31
C ARG A 542 -16.79 -46.32 -1.68
N ALA A 543 -16.70 -46.90 -0.48
CA ALA A 543 -15.43 -47.13 0.19
C ALA A 543 -14.50 -48.06 -0.62
N LYS A 544 -15.07 -49.02 -1.35
CA LYS A 544 -14.31 -49.89 -2.24
C LYS A 544 -13.78 -49.12 -3.46
N ASN A 545 -14.60 -48.30 -4.10
CA ASN A 545 -14.17 -47.50 -5.25
C ASN A 545 -13.10 -46.45 -4.88
N ASP A 546 -13.20 -45.79 -3.72
CA ASP A 546 -12.17 -44.85 -3.24
C ASP A 546 -10.85 -45.53 -2.88
N SER A 547 -10.90 -46.80 -2.45
CA SER A 547 -9.68 -47.59 -2.22
C SER A 547 -9.02 -48.04 -3.52
N GLU A 548 -9.81 -48.29 -4.58
CA GLU A 548 -9.30 -48.64 -5.90
C GLU A 548 -8.73 -47.42 -6.64
N SER A 549 -9.30 -46.21 -6.44
CA SER A 549 -8.81 -44.98 -7.07
C SER A 549 -7.55 -44.37 -6.43
N LYS A 550 -7.14 -44.83 -5.24
CA LYS A 550 -5.89 -44.40 -4.57
C LYS A 550 -4.71 -45.33 -4.87
N VAL A 551 -4.97 -46.47 -5.51
CA VAL A 551 -3.97 -47.50 -5.83
C VAL A 551 -3.63 -47.52 -7.33
N ALA A 552 -4.45 -46.89 -8.16
CA ALA A 552 -4.11 -46.50 -9.54
C ALA A 552 -3.54 -45.08 -9.56
#